data_AF-A0A6P8GFA2-F1
#
_entry.id   AF-A0A6P8GFA2-F1
#
_cell.length_a   1.000
_cell.length_b   1.000
_cell.length_c   1.000
_cell.angle_alpha   90.00
_cell.angle_beta   90.00
_cell.angle_gamma   90.00
#
_symmetry.space_group_name_H-M   'P 1'
#
loop_
_entity.id
_entity.type
_entity.pdbx_description
1 polymer ?
#
loop_
_entity_poly.entity_id
_entity_poly.type
_entity_poly.pdbx_seq_one_letter_code
_entity_poly.pdbx_strand_id
1 'polypeptide(L)'
;MEEVLREAHAMRREIAALGLDVERLRKQSSRCAKTVRRLSVIQRSSNAIGGDVKTRAEALYRRLTAYDQRRQDLEAQHGPAAAVVRIARSQHAAVGHALHQAMADYHAAEDEQRECCHQRFQRQAEILGRNVSSEEVDQMVQEGGWGAFSKELNPEGITARCAFKHIKDRHRDLIDLEARLRDVHELFLLMAVMVDEQGAMLNNIEANVVATDDYLEKVNESFKVAIRYRQRNPCFKMWCGCFPCYKQDAG
;
A
#
# COMPACT_ATOMS: atom_id res chain seq x y z
N MET A 1 11.17 12.35 -16.89
CA MET A 1 11.69 11.90 -15.57
C MET A 1 10.94 12.55 -14.42
N GLU A 2 10.82 13.88 -14.36
CA GLU A 2 10.08 14.55 -13.26
C GLU A 2 8.62 14.09 -13.10
N GLU A 3 7.92 13.87 -14.21
CA GLU A 3 6.52 13.43 -14.18
C GLU A 3 6.36 12.03 -13.56
N VAL A 4 7.25 11.10 -13.94
CA VAL A 4 7.34 9.72 -13.43
C VAL A 4 7.62 9.71 -11.93
N LEU A 5 8.49 10.60 -11.45
CA LEU A 5 8.76 10.72 -10.01
C LEU A 5 7.58 11.36 -9.27
N ARG A 6 7.01 12.43 -9.83
CA ARG A 6 5.86 13.15 -9.23
C ARG A 6 4.67 12.22 -9.02
N GLU A 7 4.35 11.39 -10.02
CA GLU A 7 3.26 10.43 -9.94
C GLU A 7 3.53 9.34 -8.89
N ALA A 8 4.73 8.76 -8.87
CA ALA A 8 5.12 7.76 -7.86
C ALA A 8 5.08 8.33 -6.43
N HIS A 9 5.54 9.58 -6.24
CA HIS A 9 5.44 10.27 -4.95
C HIS A 9 4.00 10.54 -4.55
N ALA A 10 3.11 10.92 -5.49
CA ALA A 10 1.70 11.12 -5.20
C ALA A 10 1.04 9.81 -4.75
N MET A 11 1.29 8.69 -5.45
CA MET A 11 0.78 7.37 -5.06
C MET A 11 1.28 6.95 -3.67
N ARG A 12 2.57 7.13 -3.36
CA ARG A 12 3.10 6.86 -2.00
C ARG A 12 2.41 7.65 -0.90
N ARG A 13 2.10 8.93 -1.14
CA ARG A 13 1.38 9.77 -0.16
C ARG A 13 -0.03 9.27 0.08
N GLU A 14 -0.72 8.85 -0.97
CA GLU A 14 -2.05 8.25 -0.87
C GLU A 14 -2.02 6.89 -0.17
N ILE A 15 -1.02 6.05 -0.43
CA ILE A 15 -0.82 4.78 0.30
C ILE A 15 -0.58 5.05 1.80
N ALA A 16 0.22 6.07 2.14
CA ALA A 16 0.41 6.47 3.53
C ALA A 16 -0.91 6.93 4.18
N ALA A 17 -1.76 7.66 3.46
CA ALA A 17 -3.09 8.03 3.95
C ALA A 17 -4.00 6.81 4.13
N LEU A 18 -3.95 5.83 3.22
CA LEU A 18 -4.65 4.55 3.33
C LEU A 18 -4.22 3.80 4.61
N GLY A 19 -2.92 3.76 4.90
CA GLY A 19 -2.39 3.16 6.13
C GLY A 19 -2.91 3.83 7.40
N LEU A 20 -3.09 5.16 7.40
CA LEU A 20 -3.70 5.87 8.53
C LEU A 20 -5.18 5.49 8.74
N ASP A 21 -5.90 5.20 7.66
CA ASP A 21 -7.30 4.77 7.74
C ASP A 21 -7.42 3.31 8.20
N VAL A 22 -6.50 2.45 7.80
CA VAL A 22 -6.37 1.08 8.34
C VAL A 22 -6.12 1.12 9.85
N GLU A 23 -5.20 1.98 10.31
CA GLU A 23 -4.91 2.13 11.74
C GLU A 23 -6.12 2.71 12.50
N ARG A 24 -6.87 3.62 11.88
CA ARG A 24 -8.14 4.12 12.43
C ARG A 24 -9.16 3.01 12.57
N LEU A 25 -9.27 2.14 11.56
CA LEU A 25 -10.16 0.98 11.59
C LEU A 25 -9.78 0.05 12.74
N ARG A 26 -8.50 -0.33 12.89
CA ARG A 26 -7.99 -1.13 14.02
C ARG A 26 -8.40 -0.56 15.37
N LYS A 27 -8.22 0.75 15.56
CA LYS A 27 -8.61 1.42 16.80
C LYS A 27 -10.12 1.35 17.04
N GLN A 28 -10.93 1.46 16.00
CA GLN A 28 -12.38 1.31 16.11
C GLN A 28 -12.78 -0.13 16.43
N SER A 29 -12.14 -1.12 15.81
CA SER A 29 -12.33 -2.54 16.08
C SER A 29 -12.00 -2.89 17.54
N SER A 30 -10.85 -2.43 18.05
CA SER A 30 -10.47 -2.60 19.46
C SER A 30 -11.48 -1.95 20.43
N ARG A 31 -12.05 -0.79 20.07
CA ARG A 31 -13.09 -0.12 20.88
C ARG A 31 -14.42 -0.86 20.83
N CYS A 32 -14.75 -1.42 19.67
CA CYS A 32 -15.93 -2.26 19.43
C CYS A 32 -15.90 -3.49 20.35
N ALA A 33 -14.74 -4.16 20.46
CA ALA A 33 -14.53 -5.29 21.37
C ALA A 33 -14.79 -4.96 22.84
N LYS A 34 -14.37 -3.77 23.28
CA LYS A 34 -14.40 -3.37 24.70
C LYS A 34 -15.72 -2.71 25.13
N THR A 35 -16.57 -2.29 24.20
CA THR A 35 -17.73 -1.43 24.50
C THR A 35 -19.07 -2.07 24.08
N VAL A 36 -20.04 -2.05 24.99
CA VAL A 36 -21.43 -2.50 24.73
C VAL A 36 -22.32 -1.35 24.23
N ARG A 37 -22.00 -0.10 24.60
CA ARG A 37 -22.73 1.12 24.20
C ARG A 37 -22.23 1.70 22.86
N ARG A 38 -23.14 2.29 22.07
CA ARG A 38 -22.87 2.95 20.76
C ARG A 38 -22.26 2.07 19.67
N LEU A 39 -22.44 0.75 19.78
CA LEU A 39 -21.90 -0.22 18.84
C LEU A 39 -22.29 0.05 17.38
N SER A 40 -23.55 0.40 17.14
CA SER A 40 -24.07 0.69 15.79
C SER A 40 -23.48 1.95 15.15
N VAL A 41 -22.94 2.89 15.94
CA VAL A 41 -22.27 4.09 15.42
C VAL A 41 -20.83 3.76 15.05
N ILE A 42 -20.14 3.03 15.94
CA ILE A 42 -18.78 2.55 15.68
C ILE A 42 -18.77 1.68 14.42
N GLN A 43 -19.72 0.76 14.30
CA GLN A 43 -19.79 -0.14 13.15
C GLN A 43 -20.08 0.59 11.83
N ARG A 44 -21.01 1.55 11.81
CA ARG A 44 -21.26 2.36 10.61
C ARG A 44 -20.00 3.13 10.18
N SER A 45 -19.23 3.62 11.15
CA SER A 45 -17.95 4.26 10.87
C SER A 45 -16.92 3.26 10.33
N SER A 46 -16.83 2.04 10.88
CA SER A 46 -15.94 0.99 10.38
C SER A 46 -16.27 0.60 8.94
N ASN A 47 -17.56 0.37 8.64
CA ASN A 47 -18.01 0.03 7.29
C ASN A 47 -17.72 1.17 6.29
N ALA A 48 -17.90 2.43 6.69
CA ALA A 48 -17.56 3.58 5.86
C ALA A 48 -16.06 3.66 5.57
N ILE A 49 -15.21 3.47 6.60
CA ILE A 49 -13.75 3.44 6.44
C ILE A 49 -13.35 2.30 5.49
N GLY A 50 -13.91 1.11 5.64
CA GLY A 50 -13.63 -0.03 4.76
C GLY A 50 -14.00 0.25 3.29
N GLY A 51 -15.16 0.86 3.04
CA GLY A 51 -15.55 1.28 1.69
C GLY A 51 -14.61 2.34 1.08
N ASP A 52 -14.17 3.31 1.89
CA ASP A 52 -13.21 4.33 1.45
C ASP A 52 -11.82 3.73 1.17
N VAL A 53 -11.38 2.77 2.00
CA VAL A 53 -10.12 2.03 1.78
C VAL A 53 -10.19 1.26 0.46
N LYS A 54 -11.28 0.52 0.20
CA LYS A 54 -11.49 -0.20 -1.06
C LYS A 54 -11.39 0.74 -2.27
N THR A 55 -12.17 1.82 -2.25
CA THR A 55 -12.25 2.76 -3.38
C THR A 55 -10.88 3.37 -3.70
N ARG A 56 -10.10 3.72 -2.67
CA ARG A 56 -8.75 4.26 -2.83
C ARG A 56 -7.74 3.22 -3.28
N ALA A 57 -7.82 2.01 -2.75
CA ALA A 57 -6.95 0.91 -3.17
C ALA A 57 -7.15 0.58 -4.66
N GLU A 58 -8.40 0.49 -5.13
CA GLU A 58 -8.70 0.30 -6.55
C GLU A 58 -8.19 1.44 -7.42
N ALA A 59 -8.35 2.69 -6.98
CA ALA A 59 -7.83 3.86 -7.71
C ALA A 59 -6.29 3.85 -7.80
N LEU A 60 -5.62 3.50 -6.68
CA LEU A 60 -4.16 3.34 -6.65
C LEU A 60 -3.71 2.20 -7.56
N TYR A 61 -4.41 1.07 -7.56
CA TYR A 61 -4.12 -0.05 -8.44
C TYR A 61 -4.22 0.35 -9.92
N ARG A 62 -5.32 1.00 -10.34
CA ARG A 62 -5.49 1.47 -11.73
C ARG A 62 -4.35 2.41 -12.16
N ARG A 63 -3.95 3.33 -11.27
CA ARG A 63 -2.83 4.25 -11.52
C ARG A 63 -1.50 3.53 -11.61
N LEU A 64 -1.27 2.53 -10.75
CA LEU A 64 -0.07 1.71 -10.79
C LEU A 64 0.03 0.92 -12.11
N THR A 65 -1.08 0.36 -12.60
CA THR A 65 -1.12 -0.30 -13.92
C THR A 65 -0.83 0.67 -15.07
N ALA A 66 -1.40 1.87 -15.05
CA ALA A 66 -1.11 2.90 -16.05
C ALA A 66 0.38 3.34 -16.00
N TYR A 67 0.93 3.42 -14.79
CA TYR A 67 2.35 3.70 -14.58
C TYR A 67 3.24 2.59 -15.15
N ASP A 68 2.84 1.32 -15.01
CA ASP A 68 3.55 0.18 -15.60
C ASP A 68 3.55 0.23 -17.13
N GLN A 69 2.42 0.53 -17.75
CA GLN A 69 2.35 0.72 -19.21
C GLN A 69 3.30 1.84 -19.67
N ARG A 70 3.28 2.98 -18.98
CA ARG A 70 4.18 4.09 -19.29
C ARG A 70 5.66 3.74 -19.11
N ARG A 71 5.99 2.92 -18.12
CA ARG A 71 7.33 2.37 -17.92
C ARG A 71 7.74 1.48 -19.10
N GLN A 72 6.85 0.62 -19.59
CA GLN A 72 7.10 -0.23 -20.76
C GLN A 72 7.31 0.60 -22.04
N ASP A 73 6.54 1.67 -22.24
CA ASP A 73 6.73 2.59 -23.37
C ASP A 73 8.10 3.30 -23.32
N LEU A 74 8.51 3.75 -22.14
CA LEU A 74 9.84 4.36 -21.94
C LEU A 74 10.96 3.36 -22.24
N GLU A 75 10.76 2.09 -21.88
CA GLU A 75 11.69 1.01 -22.17
C GLU A 75 11.80 0.74 -23.67
N ALA A 76 10.69 0.74 -24.40
CA ALA A 76 10.69 0.59 -25.85
C ALA A 76 11.38 1.76 -26.56
N GLN A 77 11.24 2.99 -26.04
CA GLN A 77 11.81 4.20 -26.65
C GLN A 77 13.31 4.39 -26.37
N HIS A 78 13.75 4.14 -25.14
CA HIS A 78 15.11 4.46 -24.68
C HIS A 78 15.97 3.24 -24.40
N GLY A 79 15.39 2.04 -24.44
CA GLY A 79 16.03 0.79 -24.08
C GLY A 79 16.06 0.53 -22.57
N PRO A 80 16.23 -0.74 -22.16
CA PRO A 80 16.13 -1.17 -20.75
C PRO A 80 17.21 -0.58 -19.83
N ALA A 81 18.37 -0.21 -20.37
CA ALA A 81 19.52 0.31 -19.61
C ALA A 81 19.41 1.81 -19.30
N ALA A 82 18.45 2.52 -19.88
CA ALA A 82 18.30 3.95 -19.69
C ALA A 82 17.98 4.28 -18.22
N ALA A 83 18.61 5.32 -17.67
CA ALA A 83 18.42 5.73 -16.28
C ALA A 83 16.95 6.02 -15.94
N VAL A 84 16.21 6.63 -16.88
CA VAL A 84 14.77 6.91 -16.69
C VAL A 84 13.93 5.63 -16.55
N VAL A 85 14.26 4.58 -17.29
CA VAL A 85 13.57 3.29 -17.27
C VAL A 85 13.88 2.54 -15.98
N ARG A 86 15.15 2.52 -15.58
CA ARG A 86 15.61 1.96 -14.29
C ARG A 86 14.93 2.63 -13.10
N ILE A 87 14.85 3.97 -13.11
CA ILE A 87 14.15 4.73 -12.08
C ILE A 87 12.66 4.37 -12.10
N ALA A 88 11.99 4.41 -13.25
CA ALA A 88 10.57 4.06 -13.37
C ALA A 88 10.28 2.64 -12.85
N ARG A 89 11.09 1.65 -13.22
CA ARG A 89 11.02 0.28 -12.68
C ARG A 89 11.12 0.27 -11.16
N SER A 90 12.16 0.87 -10.60
CA SER A 90 12.38 0.91 -9.14
C SER A 90 11.20 1.55 -8.41
N GLN A 91 10.66 2.65 -8.94
CA GLN A 91 9.53 3.34 -8.36
C GLN A 91 8.23 2.51 -8.47
N HIS A 92 8.00 1.84 -9.61
CA HIS A 92 6.83 0.97 -9.82
C HIS A 92 6.76 -0.12 -8.74
N ALA A 93 7.82 -0.91 -8.53
CA ALA A 93 7.75 -1.96 -7.51
C ALA A 93 7.77 -1.41 -6.09
N ALA A 94 8.47 -0.31 -5.80
CA ALA A 94 8.42 0.30 -4.47
C ALA A 94 6.98 0.72 -4.12
N VAL A 95 6.25 1.31 -5.07
CA VAL A 95 4.83 1.66 -4.89
C VAL A 95 3.96 0.40 -4.81
N GLY A 96 4.18 -0.58 -5.68
CA GLY A 96 3.42 -1.84 -5.68
C GLY A 96 3.57 -2.62 -4.37
N HIS A 97 4.79 -2.73 -3.85
CA HIS A 97 5.07 -3.35 -2.55
C HIS A 97 4.41 -2.58 -1.41
N ALA A 98 4.51 -1.24 -1.40
CA ALA A 98 3.86 -0.43 -0.37
C ALA A 98 2.33 -0.57 -0.38
N LEU A 99 1.72 -0.62 -1.57
CA LEU A 99 0.28 -0.87 -1.70
C LEU A 99 -0.09 -2.27 -1.21
N HIS A 100 0.73 -3.29 -1.54
CA HIS A 100 0.49 -4.66 -1.11
C HIS A 100 0.53 -4.77 0.42
N GLN A 101 1.56 -4.20 1.04
CA GLN A 101 1.70 -4.17 2.49
C GLN A 101 0.52 -3.45 3.15
N ALA A 102 0.09 -2.30 2.61
CA ALA A 102 -1.04 -1.57 3.17
C ALA A 102 -2.35 -2.38 3.08
N MET A 103 -2.55 -3.14 2.01
CA MET A 103 -3.70 -4.06 1.87
C MET A 103 -3.59 -5.29 2.76
N ALA A 104 -2.39 -5.82 2.99
CA ALA A 104 -2.14 -6.89 3.97
C ALA A 104 -2.47 -6.42 5.40
N ASP A 105 -2.05 -5.21 5.75
CA ASP A 105 -2.38 -4.60 7.05
C ASP A 105 -3.88 -4.38 7.20
N TYR A 106 -4.57 -3.98 6.12
CA TYR A 106 -6.03 -3.85 6.08
C TYR A 106 -6.74 -5.19 6.27
N HIS A 107 -6.30 -6.24 5.56
CA HIS A 107 -6.83 -7.59 5.71
C HIS A 107 -6.72 -8.07 7.15
N ALA A 108 -5.54 -7.92 7.76
CA ALA A 108 -5.33 -8.30 9.16
C ALA A 108 -6.21 -7.48 10.14
N ALA A 109 -6.52 -6.22 9.82
CA ALA A 109 -7.43 -5.40 10.64
C ALA A 109 -8.90 -5.85 10.55
N GLU A 110 -9.35 -6.27 9.37
CA GLU A 110 -10.70 -6.82 9.18
C GLU A 110 -10.82 -8.22 9.79
N ASP A 111 -9.78 -9.04 9.71
CA ASP A 111 -9.74 -10.37 10.33
C ASP A 111 -9.80 -10.28 11.87
N GLU A 112 -9.05 -9.36 12.48
CA GLU A 112 -9.15 -9.07 13.92
C GLU A 112 -10.57 -8.63 14.32
N GLN A 113 -11.24 -7.85 13.46
CA GLN A 113 -12.62 -7.43 13.68
C GLN A 113 -13.62 -8.60 13.53
N ARG A 114 -13.36 -9.53 12.61
CA ARG A 114 -14.14 -10.76 12.44
C ARG A 114 -14.07 -11.61 13.70
N GLU A 115 -12.88 -11.90 14.20
CA GLU A 115 -12.68 -12.67 15.44
C GLU A 115 -13.41 -12.04 16.65
N CYS A 116 -13.35 -10.72 16.78
CA CYS A 116 -14.11 -10.00 17.81
C CYS A 116 -15.63 -10.20 17.64
N CYS A 117 -16.16 -10.14 16.41
CA CYS A 117 -17.57 -10.38 16.15
C CYS A 117 -17.98 -11.82 16.46
N HIS A 118 -17.14 -12.81 16.16
CA HIS A 118 -17.35 -14.22 16.50
C HIS A 118 -17.49 -14.42 18.01
N GLN A 119 -16.48 -13.99 18.79
CA GLN A 119 -16.48 -14.14 20.25
C GLN A 119 -17.71 -13.48 20.90
N ARG A 120 -18.13 -12.33 20.37
CA ARG A 120 -19.31 -11.63 20.87
C ARG A 120 -20.60 -12.34 20.49
N PHE A 121 -20.70 -12.89 19.29
CA PHE A 121 -21.84 -13.70 18.88
C PHE A 121 -21.99 -14.89 19.83
N GLN A 122 -20.91 -15.66 20.03
CA GLN A 122 -20.88 -16.84 20.89
C GLN A 122 -21.31 -16.50 22.31
N ARG A 123 -20.72 -15.47 22.91
CA ARG A 123 -21.07 -15.04 24.27
C ARG A 123 -22.54 -14.59 24.41
N GLN A 124 -23.12 -13.99 23.37
CA GLN A 124 -24.55 -13.63 23.41
C GLN A 124 -25.46 -14.86 23.20
N ALA A 125 -25.01 -15.85 22.41
CA ALA A 125 -25.72 -17.12 22.26
C ALA A 125 -25.70 -17.95 23.55
N GLU A 126 -24.58 -17.95 24.29
CA GLU A 126 -24.46 -18.60 25.60
C GLU A 126 -25.46 -18.04 26.62
N ILE A 127 -25.72 -16.72 26.61
CA ILE A 127 -26.75 -16.09 27.45
C ILE A 127 -28.16 -16.63 27.13
N LEU A 128 -28.38 -17.05 25.89
CA LEU A 128 -29.63 -17.70 25.45
C LEU A 128 -29.61 -19.22 25.65
N GLY A 129 -28.57 -19.76 26.29
CA GLY A 129 -28.42 -21.19 26.57
C GLY A 129 -27.94 -22.02 25.38
N ARG A 130 -27.38 -21.39 24.33
CA ARG A 130 -26.85 -22.09 23.16
C ARG A 130 -25.35 -21.88 23.03
N ASN A 131 -24.61 -22.98 23.11
CA ASN A 131 -23.18 -22.98 22.77
C ASN A 131 -23.05 -23.13 21.25
N VAL A 132 -22.31 -22.22 20.63
CA VAL A 132 -22.12 -22.17 19.17
C VAL A 132 -20.61 -22.17 18.92
N SER A 133 -20.14 -23.05 18.04
CA SER A 133 -18.72 -23.09 17.64
C SER A 133 -18.38 -21.93 16.69
N SER A 134 -17.09 -21.64 16.46
CA SER A 134 -16.73 -20.57 15.49
C SER A 134 -17.14 -20.98 14.08
N GLU A 135 -16.94 -22.25 13.76
CA GLU A 135 -17.27 -22.87 12.49
C GLU A 135 -18.77 -22.83 12.21
N GLU A 136 -19.62 -23.05 13.22
CA GLU A 136 -21.07 -22.92 13.10
C GLU A 136 -21.48 -21.46 12.83
N VAL A 137 -20.78 -20.48 13.42
CA VAL A 137 -20.99 -19.06 13.10
C VAL A 137 -20.62 -18.76 11.65
N ASP A 138 -19.47 -19.24 11.18
CA ASP A 138 -19.03 -19.08 9.78
C ASP A 138 -20.03 -19.72 8.81
N GLN A 139 -20.49 -20.93 9.11
CA GLN A 139 -21.48 -21.64 8.30
C GLN A 139 -22.78 -20.84 8.18
N MET A 140 -23.26 -20.26 9.29
CA MET A 140 -24.44 -19.40 9.29
C MET A 140 -24.28 -18.16 8.40
N VAL A 141 -23.05 -17.65 8.26
CA VAL A 141 -22.71 -16.48 7.42
C VAL A 141 -22.54 -16.85 5.95
N GLN A 142 -21.88 -17.98 5.65
CA GLN A 142 -21.51 -18.38 4.29
C GLN A 142 -22.59 -19.20 3.57
N GLU A 143 -23.08 -20.26 4.20
CA GLU A 143 -23.99 -21.24 3.59
C GLU A 143 -25.47 -20.87 3.81
N GLY A 144 -25.70 -19.91 4.70
CA GLY A 144 -27.03 -19.63 5.23
C GLY A 144 -27.42 -20.65 6.30
N GLY A 145 -28.25 -20.22 7.25
CA GLY A 145 -28.57 -21.02 8.44
C GLY A 145 -29.12 -20.18 9.59
N TRP A 146 -28.89 -18.87 9.52
CA TRP A 146 -29.46 -17.88 10.44
C TRP A 146 -30.97 -18.04 10.65
N GLY A 147 -31.74 -18.37 9.61
CA GLY A 147 -33.20 -18.51 9.69
C GLY A 147 -33.67 -19.68 10.55
N ALA A 148 -32.92 -20.78 10.62
CA ALA A 148 -33.23 -21.90 11.49
C ALA A 148 -32.76 -21.61 12.92
N PHE A 149 -31.51 -21.18 13.06
CA PHE A 149 -30.91 -20.79 14.33
C PHE A 149 -31.73 -19.74 15.09
N SER A 150 -32.17 -18.68 14.39
CA SER A 150 -32.96 -17.61 15.00
C SER A 150 -34.37 -18.05 15.44
N LYS A 151 -34.93 -19.12 14.89
CA LYS A 151 -36.22 -19.68 15.31
C LYS A 151 -36.09 -20.60 16.52
N GLU A 152 -34.95 -21.28 16.66
CA GLU A 152 -34.64 -22.11 17.83
C GLU A 152 -34.43 -21.27 19.09
N LEU A 153 -33.89 -20.06 18.92
CA LEU A 153 -33.81 -19.08 20.00
C LEU A 153 -35.20 -18.54 20.31
N ASN A 154 -35.79 -18.98 21.42
CA ASN A 154 -37.04 -18.43 21.98
C ASN A 154 -36.71 -17.43 23.11
N PRO A 155 -36.41 -16.16 22.80
CA PRO A 155 -35.97 -15.21 23.83
C PRO A 155 -37.13 -14.74 24.72
N GLU A 156 -37.15 -15.24 25.95
CA GLU A 156 -38.11 -14.82 26.98
C GLU A 156 -37.49 -13.80 27.96
N GLY A 157 -38.24 -12.73 28.24
CA GLY A 157 -37.77 -11.65 29.12
C GLY A 157 -36.86 -10.62 28.45
N ILE A 158 -36.58 -9.52 29.16
CA ILE A 158 -35.89 -8.35 28.61
C ILE A 158 -34.43 -8.68 28.26
N THR A 159 -33.74 -9.46 29.10
CA THR A 159 -32.34 -9.84 28.90
C THR A 159 -32.16 -10.71 27.67
N ALA A 160 -32.97 -11.76 27.51
CA ALA A 160 -32.89 -12.66 26.36
C ALA A 160 -33.20 -11.91 25.05
N ARG A 161 -34.21 -11.05 25.03
CA ARG A 161 -34.53 -10.23 23.85
C ARG A 161 -33.40 -9.28 23.48
N CYS A 162 -32.70 -8.73 24.46
CA CYS A 162 -31.52 -7.90 24.24
C CYS A 162 -30.36 -8.71 23.63
N ALA A 163 -30.04 -9.86 24.22
CA ALA A 163 -29.02 -10.77 23.71
C ALA A 163 -29.31 -11.21 22.27
N PHE A 164 -30.55 -11.63 22.00
CA PHE A 164 -30.99 -11.99 20.65
C PHE A 164 -30.81 -10.85 19.63
N LYS A 165 -31.14 -9.61 20.01
CA LYS A 165 -30.88 -8.44 19.17
C LYS A 165 -29.38 -8.27 18.90
N HIS A 166 -28.54 -8.42 19.91
CA HIS A 166 -27.09 -8.32 19.76
C HIS A 166 -26.53 -9.41 18.84
N ILE A 167 -27.03 -10.65 18.93
CA ILE A 167 -26.66 -11.74 18.01
C ILE A 167 -27.02 -11.35 16.57
N LYS A 168 -28.26 -10.88 16.33
CA LYS A 168 -28.70 -10.46 15.00
C LYS A 168 -27.81 -9.34 14.43
N ASP A 169 -27.47 -8.36 15.27
CA ASP A 169 -26.58 -7.27 14.87
C ASP A 169 -25.15 -7.79 14.58
N ARG A 170 -24.63 -8.77 15.34
CA ARG A 170 -23.33 -9.41 15.05
C ARG A 170 -23.34 -10.22 13.75
N HIS A 171 -24.40 -10.97 13.49
CA HIS A 171 -24.55 -11.73 12.26
C HIS A 171 -24.52 -10.82 11.02
N ARG A 172 -25.24 -9.70 11.06
CA ARG A 172 -25.20 -8.70 9.99
C ARG A 172 -23.78 -8.13 9.79
N ASP A 173 -23.10 -7.81 10.88
CA ASP A 173 -21.75 -7.28 10.82
C ASP A 173 -20.76 -8.28 10.21
N LEU A 174 -20.91 -9.58 10.51
CA LEU A 174 -20.10 -10.65 9.93
C LEU A 174 -20.35 -10.78 8.42
N ILE A 175 -21.59 -10.66 7.95
CA ILE A 175 -21.90 -10.64 6.52
C ILE A 175 -21.20 -9.45 5.84
N ASP A 176 -21.30 -8.25 6.43
CA ASP A 176 -20.64 -7.05 5.89
C ASP A 176 -19.09 -7.21 5.89
N LEU A 177 -18.53 -7.85 6.91
CA LEU A 177 -17.09 -8.17 7.02
C LEU A 177 -16.64 -9.15 5.94
N GLU A 178 -17.36 -10.25 5.74
CA GLU A 178 -17.08 -11.25 4.71
C GLU A 178 -17.16 -10.66 3.29
N ALA A 179 -18.06 -9.70 3.05
CA ALA A 179 -18.08 -8.96 1.79
C ALA A 179 -16.80 -8.13 1.59
N ARG A 180 -16.35 -7.41 2.62
CA ARG A 180 -15.11 -6.62 2.55
C ARG A 180 -13.85 -7.48 2.45
N LEU A 181 -13.80 -8.62 3.15
CA LEU A 181 -12.68 -9.56 3.05
C LEU A 181 -12.57 -10.14 1.63
N ARG A 182 -13.70 -10.46 0.99
CA ARG A 182 -13.72 -10.84 -0.44
C ARG A 182 -13.21 -9.73 -1.35
N ASP A 183 -13.65 -8.49 -1.15
CA ASP A 183 -13.18 -7.34 -1.93
C ASP A 183 -11.64 -7.15 -1.83
N VAL A 184 -11.08 -7.34 -0.63
CA VAL A 184 -9.62 -7.28 -0.42
C VAL A 184 -8.91 -8.44 -1.10
N HIS A 185 -9.50 -9.64 -1.04
CA HIS A 185 -8.94 -10.81 -1.71
C HIS A 185 -8.90 -10.62 -3.23
N GLU A 186 -9.94 -10.06 -3.84
CA GLU A 186 -9.95 -9.70 -5.27
C GLU A 186 -8.80 -8.74 -5.61
N LEU A 187 -8.54 -7.73 -4.77
CA LEU A 187 -7.40 -6.84 -4.92
C LEU A 187 -6.06 -7.57 -4.81
N PHE A 188 -5.91 -8.55 -3.91
CA PHE A 188 -4.69 -9.36 -3.84
C PHE A 188 -4.47 -10.20 -5.08
N LEU A 189 -5.52 -10.79 -5.65
CA LEU A 189 -5.41 -11.54 -6.90
C LEU A 189 -4.96 -10.65 -8.05
N LEU A 190 -5.51 -9.44 -8.15
CA LEU A 190 -5.08 -8.44 -9.12
C LEU A 190 -3.60 -8.06 -8.91
N MET A 191 -3.15 -7.94 -7.66
CA MET A 191 -1.78 -7.56 -7.35
C MET A 191 -0.76 -8.70 -7.48
N ALA A 192 -1.17 -9.97 -7.36
CA ALA A 192 -0.29 -11.12 -7.48
C ALA A 192 0.44 -11.16 -8.83
N VAL A 193 -0.23 -10.73 -9.90
CA VAL A 193 0.35 -10.61 -11.25
C VAL A 193 1.49 -9.59 -11.30
N MET A 194 1.48 -8.57 -10.43
CA MET A 194 2.54 -7.55 -10.36
C MET A 194 3.72 -7.97 -9.46
N VAL A 195 3.58 -9.03 -8.66
CA VAL A 195 4.60 -9.45 -7.68
C VAL A 195 5.69 -10.34 -8.30
N ASP A 196 5.40 -11.06 -9.38
CA ASP A 196 6.38 -11.94 -10.05
C ASP A 196 7.61 -11.19 -10.60
N GLU A 197 7.51 -9.89 -10.88
CA GLU A 197 8.67 -9.07 -11.33
C GLU A 197 9.61 -8.64 -10.18
N GLN A 198 9.25 -8.88 -8.91
CA GLN A 198 9.99 -8.33 -7.75
C GLN A 198 11.32 -9.06 -7.46
N GLY A 199 11.43 -10.36 -7.78
CA GLY A 199 12.67 -11.13 -7.56
C GLY A 199 13.87 -10.62 -8.36
N ALA A 200 13.63 -9.97 -9.51
CA ALA A 200 14.68 -9.40 -10.35
C ALA A 200 15.12 -7.98 -9.91
N MET A 201 14.36 -7.29 -9.05
CA MET A 201 14.61 -5.88 -8.75
C MET A 201 15.61 -5.64 -7.61
N LEU A 202 15.69 -6.53 -6.60
CA LEU A 202 16.71 -6.43 -5.56
C LEU A 202 18.13 -6.40 -6.16
N ASN A 203 18.36 -7.20 -7.21
CA ASN A 203 19.60 -7.18 -7.99
C ASN A 203 19.80 -5.88 -8.82
N ASN A 204 18.72 -5.17 -9.15
CA ASN A 204 18.78 -3.94 -9.93
C ASN A 204 19.12 -2.71 -9.09
N ILE A 205 18.89 -2.65 -7.78
CA ILE A 205 19.32 -1.49 -6.96
C ILE A 205 20.85 -1.48 -6.84
N GLU A 206 21.45 -2.65 -6.55
CA GLU A 206 22.90 -2.82 -6.54
C GLU A 206 23.49 -2.53 -7.93
N ALA A 207 22.91 -3.10 -9.00
CA ALA A 207 23.34 -2.82 -10.37
C ALA A 207 23.11 -1.35 -10.80
N ASN A 208 22.07 -0.67 -10.30
CA ASN A 208 21.79 0.74 -10.59
C ASN A 208 22.75 1.68 -9.87
N VAL A 209 23.20 1.35 -8.66
CA VAL A 209 24.21 2.11 -7.93
C VAL A 209 25.56 1.93 -8.64
N VAL A 210 25.96 0.69 -8.95
CA VAL A 210 27.19 0.39 -9.69
C VAL A 210 27.21 1.08 -11.05
N ALA A 211 26.15 0.95 -11.85
CA ALA A 211 26.09 1.57 -13.18
C ALA A 211 26.03 3.11 -13.15
N THR A 212 25.52 3.71 -12.06
CA THR A 212 25.52 5.17 -11.89
C THR A 212 26.90 5.66 -11.48
N ASP A 213 27.60 4.91 -10.62
CA ASP A 213 28.96 5.22 -10.20
C ASP A 213 29.93 5.16 -11.39
N ASP A 214 29.85 4.11 -12.21
CA ASP A 214 30.62 3.96 -13.46
C ASP A 214 30.39 5.14 -14.44
N TYR A 215 29.16 5.66 -14.49
CA TYR A 215 28.84 6.81 -15.36
C TYR A 215 29.40 8.11 -14.78
N LEU A 216 29.30 8.32 -13.46
CA LEU A 216 29.89 9.49 -12.79
C LEU A 216 31.41 9.49 -12.90
N GLU A 217 32.05 8.32 -12.85
CA GLU A 217 33.49 8.19 -13.06
C GLU A 217 33.89 8.65 -14.46
N LYS A 218 33.20 8.17 -15.51
CA LYS A 218 33.43 8.60 -16.90
C LYS A 218 33.19 10.09 -17.11
N VAL A 219 32.15 10.65 -16.48
CA VAL A 219 31.87 12.09 -16.50
C VAL A 219 32.99 12.86 -15.81
N ASN A 220 33.50 12.39 -14.67
CA ASN A 220 34.60 13.02 -13.96
C ASN A 220 35.90 12.99 -14.79
N GLU A 221 36.19 11.89 -15.49
CA GLU A 221 37.32 11.81 -16.41
C GLU A 221 37.22 12.81 -17.56
N SER A 222 36.04 12.91 -18.18
CA SER A 222 35.79 13.88 -19.25
C SER A 222 35.84 15.32 -18.75
N PHE A 223 35.40 15.61 -17.51
CA PHE A 223 35.64 16.89 -16.85
C PHE A 223 37.13 17.18 -16.63
N LYS A 224 37.93 16.21 -16.15
CA LYS A 224 39.38 16.38 -15.99
C LYS A 224 40.08 16.66 -17.32
N VAL A 225 39.63 16.03 -18.40
CA VAL A 225 40.14 16.28 -19.76
C VAL A 225 39.72 17.68 -20.21
N ALA A 226 38.46 18.07 -20.05
CA ALA A 226 37.97 19.42 -20.40
C ALA A 226 38.69 20.53 -19.61
N ILE A 227 38.97 20.33 -18.32
CA ILE A 227 39.77 21.25 -17.50
C ILE A 227 41.21 21.34 -18.04
N ARG A 228 41.85 20.21 -18.37
CA ARG A 228 43.18 20.20 -18.99
C ARG A 228 43.21 20.94 -20.33
N TYR A 229 42.21 20.73 -21.19
CA TYR A 229 42.08 21.48 -22.45
C TYR A 229 41.88 22.98 -22.19
N ARG A 230 41.06 23.38 -21.22
CA ARG A 230 40.87 24.78 -20.83
C ARG A 230 42.17 25.41 -20.31
N GLN A 231 42.93 24.72 -19.46
CA GLN A 231 44.21 25.21 -18.91
C GLN A 231 45.31 25.30 -19.97
N ARG A 232 45.25 24.43 -20.99
CA ARG A 232 46.21 24.39 -22.10
C ARG A 232 45.79 25.27 -23.29
N ASN A 233 44.60 25.88 -23.23
CA ASN A 233 44.08 26.73 -24.30
C ASN A 233 44.84 28.07 -24.33
N PRO A 234 45.63 28.37 -25.38
CA PRO A 234 46.48 29.57 -25.43
C PRO A 234 45.68 30.87 -25.33
N CYS A 235 44.45 30.88 -25.86
CA CYS A 235 43.55 32.02 -25.84
C CYS A 235 43.11 32.42 -24.43
N PHE A 236 43.02 31.47 -23.49
CA PHE A 236 42.65 31.78 -22.09
C PHE A 236 43.84 32.33 -21.30
N LYS A 237 45.08 31.96 -21.68
CA LYS A 237 46.32 32.56 -21.14
C LYS A 237 46.63 33.93 -21.74
N MET A 238 46.24 34.17 -23.00
CA MET A 238 46.42 35.47 -23.66
C MET A 238 45.39 36.53 -23.23
N TRP A 239 44.26 36.13 -22.64
CA TRP A 239 43.15 37.03 -22.33
C TRP A 239 42.76 37.05 -20.85
N CYS A 240 43.67 36.68 -19.96
CA CYS A 240 43.62 37.08 -18.56
C CYS A 240 44.43 38.37 -18.42
N GLY A 241 43.78 39.48 -18.08
CA GLY A 241 44.38 40.81 -17.87
C GLY A 241 45.34 40.91 -16.68
N CYS A 242 46.05 39.82 -16.36
CA CYS A 242 47.04 39.71 -15.31
C CYS A 242 48.35 39.17 -15.89
N PHE A 243 48.86 39.81 -16.94
CA PHE A 243 50.28 39.73 -17.30
C PHE A 243 51.01 40.92 -16.68
N PRO A 244 51.91 40.67 -15.72
CA PRO A 244 53.19 41.34 -15.77
C PRO A 244 54.33 40.34 -15.83
N CYS A 245 55.36 40.73 -16.58
CA CYS A 245 56.72 40.18 -16.62
C CYS A 245 57.02 39.10 -17.69
N TYR A 246 57.03 39.53 -18.95
CA TYR A 246 58.17 39.20 -19.81
C TYR A 246 59.34 40.09 -19.35
N LYS A 247 60.22 39.58 -18.48
CA LYS A 247 61.50 40.24 -18.24
C LYS A 247 62.44 39.83 -19.36
N GLN A 248 62.84 40.83 -20.15
CA GLN A 248 64.04 40.79 -20.97
C GLN A 248 65.24 40.59 -20.04
N ASP A 249 65.91 39.45 -20.17
CA ASP A 249 67.32 39.37 -19.84
C ASP A 249 68.08 39.71 -21.12
N ALA A 250 68.50 40.97 -21.22
CA ALA A 250 69.64 41.38 -22.02
C ALA A 250 70.55 42.17 -21.08
N GLY A 251 71.85 41.88 -21.12
CA GLY A 251 72.87 42.49 -20.25
C GLY A 251 72.92 44.01 -20.29
#